data_AF-A0A962ZHI5-F1
#
_entry.id   AF-A0A962ZHI5-F1
#
_cell.length_a   1.000
_cell.length_b   1.000
_cell.length_c   1.000
_cell.angle_alpha   90.00
_cell.angle_beta   90.00
_cell.angle_gamma   90.00
#
_symmetry.space_group_name_H-M   'P 1'
#
loop_
_entity.id
_entity.type
_entity.pdbx_description
1 polymer ?
#
loop_
_entity_poly.entity_id
_entity_poly.type
_entity_poly.pdbx_seq_one_letter_code
_entity_poly.pdbx_strand_id
1 'polypeptide(L)'
;MHFRERYTGLINRYRDHLPVNDDTPIISLGEGNTPLIRLKNIPKLLGKNVDIYVKYEGLNPTGSFKDRGMTMAVTKAVEEGSTAIICASTGNTSAAAAAYAARAGITAFVLIPEGKIAMGKLAQAMMYGAITLQIRGNFDEGMELVKQVAEHAPVTIVNSINPFRLQGQKTAAFEIVEELGRAP
;
A
#
# COMPACT_ATOMS: atom_id res chain seq x y z
N MET A 1 -15.09 -1.53 32.86
CA MET A 1 -15.17 -1.88 31.43
C MET A 1 -13.76 -1.96 30.90
N HIS A 2 -13.26 -3.16 30.58
CA HIS A 2 -11.97 -3.31 29.91
C HIS A 2 -12.21 -3.04 28.42
N PHE A 3 -11.90 -1.84 27.95
CA PHE A 3 -11.93 -1.57 26.52
C PHE A 3 -10.86 -2.46 25.87
N ARG A 4 -11.25 -3.30 24.92
CA ARG A 4 -10.27 -4.02 24.09
C ARG A 4 -9.39 -3.00 23.41
N GLU A 5 -8.09 -3.25 23.40
CA GLU A 5 -7.12 -2.46 22.66
C GLU A 5 -7.57 -2.37 21.20
N ARG A 6 -7.77 -1.13 20.72
CA ARG A 6 -8.25 -0.87 19.36
C ARG A 6 -7.11 -1.11 18.38
N TYR A 7 -7.36 -1.84 17.30
CA TYR A 7 -6.39 -1.96 16.21
C TYR A 7 -6.19 -0.60 15.51
N THR A 8 -4.93 -0.17 15.38
CA THR A 8 -4.56 1.13 14.81
C THR A 8 -3.72 1.02 13.53
N GLY A 9 -3.67 -0.17 12.90
CA GLY A 9 -2.90 -0.42 11.68
C GLY A 9 -1.61 -1.21 11.90
N LEU A 10 -1.04 -1.70 10.79
CA LEU A 10 0.09 -2.65 10.82
C LEU A 10 1.36 -2.07 11.43
N ILE A 11 1.61 -0.76 11.30
CA ILE A 11 2.89 -0.20 11.75
C ILE A 11 2.98 -0.23 13.28
N ASN A 12 1.90 0.15 13.97
CA ASN A 12 1.87 0.07 15.43
C ASN A 12 1.87 -1.38 15.93
N ARG A 13 1.24 -2.32 15.21
CA ARG A 13 1.25 -3.74 15.58
C ARG A 13 2.62 -4.38 15.45
N TYR A 14 3.40 -4.02 14.42
CA TYR A 14 4.66 -4.66 14.07
C TYR A 14 5.85 -3.71 14.15
N ARG A 15 5.79 -2.71 15.05
CA ARG A 15 6.75 -1.60 15.13
C ARG A 15 8.19 -2.10 15.22
N ASP A 16 8.44 -3.07 16.09
CA ASP A 16 9.76 -3.66 16.36
C ASP A 16 10.37 -4.42 15.16
N HIS A 17 9.58 -4.65 14.11
CA HIS A 17 10.00 -5.33 12.89
C HIS A 17 10.02 -4.39 11.66
N LEU A 18 9.75 -3.10 11.85
CA LEU A 18 9.63 -2.11 10.78
C LEU A 18 10.65 -0.98 11.00
N PRO A 19 11.13 -0.31 9.92
CA PRO A 19 12.15 0.74 10.02
C PRO A 19 11.54 2.08 10.46
N VAL A 20 10.95 2.11 11.65
CA VAL A 20 10.35 3.29 12.30
C VAL A 20 10.92 3.48 13.70
N ASN A 21 11.04 4.72 14.13
CA ASN A 21 11.49 5.12 15.46
C ASN A 21 10.28 5.58 16.29
N ASP A 22 10.45 5.87 17.57
CA ASP A 22 9.36 6.27 18.46
C ASP A 22 8.61 7.52 17.96
N ASP A 23 9.32 8.49 17.40
CA ASP A 23 8.76 9.75 16.91
C ASP A 23 8.26 9.70 15.46
N THR A 24 8.36 8.55 14.77
CA THR A 24 7.95 8.45 13.37
C THR A 24 6.44 8.73 13.23
N PRO A 25 6.01 9.68 12.37
CA PRO A 25 4.62 10.09 12.23
C PRO A 25 3.80 9.07 11.44
N ILE A 26 3.18 8.12 12.14
CA ILE A 26 2.47 6.99 11.53
C ILE A 26 1.25 7.44 10.72
N ILE A 27 1.27 7.18 9.42
CA ILE A 27 0.15 7.42 8.51
C ILE A 27 -0.57 6.10 8.25
N SER A 28 -1.66 5.85 8.98
CA SER A 28 -2.46 4.63 8.85
C SER A 28 -3.93 4.92 8.51
N LEU A 29 -4.53 3.97 7.78
CA LEU A 29 -5.97 3.86 7.52
C LEU A 29 -6.58 2.63 8.22
N GLY A 30 -5.83 1.98 9.14
CA GLY A 30 -6.24 0.74 9.80
C GLY A 30 -6.03 -0.51 8.94
N GLU A 31 -5.12 -0.44 7.98
CA GLU A 31 -4.72 -1.53 7.10
C GLU A 31 -4.04 -2.69 7.82
N GLY A 32 -4.08 -3.88 7.20
CA GLY A 32 -3.65 -5.13 7.82
C GLY A 32 -4.76 -5.82 8.60
N ASN A 33 -4.38 -6.83 9.38
CA ASN A 33 -5.30 -7.68 10.16
C ASN A 33 -6.47 -8.24 9.32
N THR A 34 -6.17 -8.63 8.07
CA THR A 34 -7.17 -9.15 7.13
C THR A 34 -7.48 -10.62 7.42
N PRO A 35 -8.68 -11.13 7.10
CA PRO A 35 -9.04 -12.52 7.43
C PRO A 35 -8.17 -13.57 6.72
N LEU A 36 -7.80 -14.66 7.42
CA LEU A 36 -7.29 -15.89 6.81
C LEU A 36 -8.43 -16.93 6.71
N ILE A 37 -9.07 -16.98 5.54
CA ILE A 37 -10.30 -17.75 5.35
C ILE A 37 -9.98 -19.19 4.97
N ARG A 38 -10.34 -20.16 5.82
CA ARG A 38 -10.23 -21.59 5.50
C ARG A 38 -11.27 -22.01 4.45
N LEU A 39 -10.81 -22.56 3.33
CA LEU A 39 -11.66 -23.05 2.25
C LEU A 39 -12.12 -24.48 2.55
N LYS A 40 -13.42 -24.66 2.82
CA LYS A 40 -13.99 -25.98 3.16
C LYS A 40 -14.42 -26.81 1.94
N ASN A 41 -14.70 -26.16 0.82
CA ASN A 41 -15.28 -26.81 -0.37
C ASN A 41 -14.23 -27.15 -1.43
N ILE A 42 -13.19 -26.32 -1.60
CA ILE A 42 -12.15 -26.53 -2.63
C ILE A 42 -11.34 -27.82 -2.38
N PRO A 43 -10.85 -28.12 -1.15
CA PRO A 43 -10.16 -29.38 -0.90
C PRO A 43 -11.02 -30.62 -1.23
N LYS A 44 -12.32 -30.55 -0.93
CA LYS A 44 -13.29 -31.61 -1.26
C LYS A 44 -13.44 -31.80 -2.77
N LEU A 45 -13.57 -30.71 -3.53
CA LEU A 45 -13.67 -30.74 -4.99
C LEU A 45 -12.40 -31.36 -5.63
N LEU A 46 -11.24 -31.10 -5.04
CA LEU A 46 -9.96 -31.64 -5.51
C LEU A 46 -9.70 -33.09 -5.08
N GLY A 47 -10.54 -33.66 -4.21
CA GLY A 47 -10.30 -34.98 -3.62
C GLY A 47 -9.01 -35.05 -2.79
N LYS A 48 -8.55 -33.93 -2.22
CA LYS A 48 -7.31 -33.85 -1.44
C LYS A 48 -7.62 -33.60 0.03
N ASN A 49 -6.96 -34.34 0.91
CA ASN A 49 -6.97 -34.08 2.35
C ASN A 49 -5.90 -33.04 2.72
N VAL A 50 -6.16 -31.78 2.34
CA VAL A 50 -5.27 -30.65 2.61
C VAL A 50 -6.09 -29.47 3.11
N ASP A 51 -5.49 -28.65 3.97
CA ASP A 51 -6.07 -27.36 4.32
C ASP A 51 -5.61 -26.29 3.33
N ILE A 52 -6.58 -25.55 2.80
CA ILE A 52 -6.33 -24.40 1.91
C ILE A 52 -6.92 -23.16 2.59
N TYR A 53 -6.12 -22.10 2.66
CA TYR A 53 -6.52 -20.82 3.23
C TYR A 53 -6.36 -19.69 2.20
N VAL A 54 -7.17 -18.64 2.33
CA VAL A 54 -7.06 -17.41 1.55
C VAL A 54 -6.83 -16.25 2.50
N LYS A 55 -5.67 -15.59 2.40
CA LYS A 55 -5.43 -14.31 3.08
C LYS A 55 -6.15 -13.21 2.31
N TYR A 56 -7.30 -12.76 2.82
CA TYR A 56 -8.22 -11.93 2.04
C TYR A 56 -7.87 -10.44 2.09
N GLU A 57 -6.85 -10.07 1.31
CA GLU A 57 -6.30 -8.72 1.23
C GLU A 57 -7.23 -7.66 0.60
N GLY A 58 -8.37 -8.09 0.05
CA GLY A 58 -9.38 -7.20 -0.53
C GLY A 58 -10.16 -6.38 0.51
N LEU A 59 -10.02 -6.68 1.80
CA LEU A 59 -10.63 -5.93 2.90
C LEU A 59 -9.71 -4.85 3.49
N ASN A 60 -8.52 -4.64 2.90
CA ASN A 60 -7.73 -3.45 3.22
C ASN A 60 -8.45 -2.16 2.76
N PRO A 61 -8.09 -0.98 3.31
CA PRO A 61 -8.83 0.27 3.12
C PRO A 61 -9.14 0.67 1.67
N THR A 62 -8.23 0.43 0.73
CA THR A 62 -8.42 0.73 -0.71
C THR A 62 -8.82 -0.48 -1.54
N GLY A 63 -9.02 -1.63 -0.89
CA GLY A 63 -9.40 -2.89 -1.53
C GLY A 63 -8.22 -3.72 -2.03
N SER A 64 -7.00 -3.49 -1.55
CA SER A 64 -5.85 -4.29 -1.97
C SER A 64 -4.68 -4.34 -0.98
N PHE A 65 -3.83 -5.36 -1.12
CA PHE A 65 -2.59 -5.49 -0.35
C PHE A 65 -1.59 -4.34 -0.54
N LYS A 66 -1.79 -3.47 -1.54
CA LYS A 66 -0.90 -2.33 -1.82
C LYS A 66 -0.87 -1.36 -0.64
N ASP A 67 -1.95 -1.31 0.14
CA ASP A 67 -2.10 -0.52 1.36
C ASP A 67 -1.01 -0.83 2.38
N ARG A 68 -0.65 -2.12 2.53
CA ARG A 68 0.39 -2.54 3.47
C ARG A 68 1.74 -1.90 3.19
N GLY A 69 2.09 -1.78 1.91
CA GLY A 69 3.33 -1.13 1.52
C GLY A 69 3.20 0.40 1.52
N MET A 70 2.01 0.92 1.24
CA MET A 70 1.80 2.36 1.08
C MET A 70 1.79 3.10 2.42
N THR A 71 1.21 2.53 3.46
CA THR A 71 1.31 3.04 4.85
C THR A 71 2.76 3.28 5.24
N MET A 72 3.65 2.31 4.99
CA MET A 72 5.09 2.42 5.26
C MET A 72 5.77 3.47 4.37
N ALA A 73 5.54 3.41 3.06
CA ALA A 73 6.19 4.34 2.13
C ALA A 73 5.81 5.80 2.38
N VAL A 74 4.53 6.08 2.67
CA VAL A 74 4.06 7.44 2.94
C VAL A 74 4.49 7.91 4.33
N THR A 75 4.45 7.04 5.34
CA THR A 75 4.97 7.36 6.68
C THR A 75 6.44 7.80 6.61
N LYS A 76 7.28 7.03 5.90
CA LYS A 76 8.70 7.38 5.72
C LYS A 76 8.91 8.62 4.86
N ALA A 77 8.12 8.79 3.79
CA ALA A 77 8.19 10.00 2.98
C ALA A 77 7.91 11.27 3.80
N VAL A 78 6.87 11.25 4.65
CA VAL A 78 6.52 12.37 5.53
C VAL A 78 7.60 12.59 6.59
N GLU A 79 8.11 11.52 7.19
CA GLU A 79 9.22 11.58 8.15
C GLU A 79 10.48 12.22 7.53
N GLU A 80 10.75 11.94 6.26
CA GLU A 80 11.87 12.50 5.49
C GLU A 80 11.57 13.92 4.93
N GLY A 81 10.40 14.50 5.26
CA GLY A 81 10.04 15.87 4.90
C GLY A 81 9.39 16.05 3.52
N SER A 82 8.93 14.97 2.89
CA SER A 82 8.23 15.06 1.61
C SER A 82 6.87 15.74 1.77
N THR A 83 6.56 16.67 0.87
CA THR A 83 5.24 17.33 0.80
C THR A 83 4.38 16.78 -0.34
N ALA A 84 4.93 15.85 -1.12
CA ALA A 84 4.22 15.10 -2.12
C ALA A 84 4.82 13.71 -2.34
N ILE A 85 4.02 12.81 -2.90
CA ILE A 85 4.45 11.52 -3.40
C ILE A 85 4.04 11.37 -4.87
N ILE A 86 4.74 10.47 -5.54
CA ILE A 86 4.53 10.25 -6.96
C ILE A 86 4.57 8.76 -7.27
N CYS A 87 3.63 8.32 -8.10
CA CYS A 87 3.65 6.97 -8.62
C CYS A 87 3.25 6.91 -10.08
N ALA A 88 3.90 6.02 -10.83
CA ALA A 88 3.45 5.65 -12.15
C ALA A 88 2.67 4.33 -12.06
N SER A 89 1.34 4.40 -12.13
CA SER A 89 0.44 3.24 -12.12
C SER A 89 -0.98 3.66 -12.47
N THR A 90 -1.70 2.80 -13.19
CA THR A 90 -3.12 3.02 -13.51
C THR A 90 -4.07 2.22 -12.62
N GLY A 91 -3.62 1.61 -11.51
CA GLY A 91 -4.46 0.71 -10.70
C GLY A 91 -4.22 0.78 -9.19
N ASN A 92 -4.29 -0.35 -8.49
CA ASN A 92 -4.29 -0.41 -7.02
C ASN A 92 -3.14 0.35 -6.33
N THR A 93 -1.97 0.45 -6.97
CA THR A 93 -0.86 1.25 -6.41
C THR A 93 -1.18 2.74 -6.37
N SER A 94 -1.77 3.31 -7.43
CA SER A 94 -2.14 4.73 -7.44
C SER A 94 -3.34 5.03 -6.56
N ALA A 95 -4.31 4.10 -6.47
CA ALA A 95 -5.41 4.20 -5.50
C ALA A 95 -4.90 4.25 -4.05
N ALA A 96 -4.01 3.31 -3.68
CA ALA A 96 -3.36 3.32 -2.36
C ALA A 96 -2.55 4.61 -2.15
N ALA A 97 -1.69 4.99 -3.11
CA ALA A 97 -0.86 6.19 -2.97
C ALA A 97 -1.72 7.43 -2.71
N ALA A 98 -2.77 7.63 -3.50
CA ALA A 98 -3.68 8.75 -3.34
C ALA A 98 -4.38 8.75 -1.97
N ALA A 99 -4.89 7.59 -1.52
CA ALA A 99 -5.57 7.48 -0.24
C ALA A 99 -4.66 7.82 0.95
N TYR A 100 -3.43 7.29 0.95
CA TYR A 100 -2.47 7.55 2.05
C TYR A 100 -1.89 8.96 1.99
N ALA A 101 -1.69 9.53 0.79
CA ALA A 101 -1.30 10.93 0.65
C ALA A 101 -2.38 11.87 1.18
N ALA A 102 -3.65 11.63 0.83
CA ALA A 102 -4.78 12.38 1.36
C ALA A 102 -4.86 12.26 2.89
N ARG A 103 -4.63 11.06 3.44
CA ARG A 103 -4.57 10.84 4.89
C ARG A 103 -3.42 11.62 5.56
N ALA A 104 -2.28 11.71 4.89
CA ALA A 104 -1.10 12.44 5.36
C ALA A 104 -1.18 13.96 5.14
N GLY A 105 -2.14 14.46 4.37
CA GLY A 105 -2.22 15.87 4.01
C GLY A 105 -1.15 16.32 3.00
N ILE A 106 -0.63 15.40 2.19
CA ILE A 106 0.37 15.68 1.15
C ILE A 106 -0.20 15.44 -0.25
N THR A 107 0.45 15.97 -1.29
CA THR A 107 -0.03 15.81 -2.67
C THR A 107 0.33 14.44 -3.23
N ALA A 108 -0.59 13.77 -3.93
CA ALA A 108 -0.29 12.59 -4.73
C ALA A 108 -0.30 12.92 -6.22
N PHE A 109 0.82 12.63 -6.90
CA PHE A 109 0.93 12.67 -8.34
C PHE A 109 0.83 11.26 -8.93
N VAL A 110 0.00 11.08 -9.94
CA VAL A 110 -0.19 9.81 -10.64
C VAL A 110 0.20 9.98 -12.10
N LEU A 111 1.30 9.36 -12.50
CA LEU A 111 1.78 9.38 -13.88
C LEU A 111 1.15 8.25 -14.68
N ILE A 112 0.62 8.61 -15.84
CA ILE A 112 0.00 7.68 -16.78
C ILE A 112 0.46 7.97 -18.22
N PRO A 113 0.81 6.94 -19.01
CA PRO A 113 1.08 7.13 -20.44
C PRO A 113 -0.18 7.61 -21.16
N GLU A 114 0.00 8.54 -22.11
CA GLU A 114 -1.07 9.02 -22.99
C GLU A 114 -1.78 7.84 -23.70
N GLY A 115 -3.12 7.93 -23.81
CA GLY A 115 -3.94 6.91 -24.49
C GLY A 115 -4.14 5.59 -23.73
N LYS A 116 -3.48 5.36 -22.58
CA LYS A 116 -3.63 4.13 -21.77
C LYS A 116 -4.56 4.30 -20.56
N ILE A 117 -5.63 5.08 -20.71
CA ILE A 117 -6.54 5.43 -19.60
C ILE A 117 -7.71 4.45 -19.55
N ALA A 118 -7.66 3.51 -18.61
CA ALA A 118 -8.86 2.84 -18.13
C ALA A 118 -9.46 3.68 -16.99
N MET A 119 -10.40 4.58 -17.30
CA MET A 119 -11.00 5.51 -16.31
C MET A 119 -11.49 4.80 -15.05
N GLY A 120 -12.08 3.61 -15.18
CA GLY A 120 -12.53 2.82 -14.04
C GLY A 120 -11.41 2.44 -13.06
N LYS A 121 -10.17 2.26 -13.53
CA LYS A 121 -9.03 1.93 -12.66
C LYS A 121 -8.42 3.17 -11.98
N LEU A 122 -8.58 4.34 -12.58
CA LEU A 122 -8.11 5.62 -12.03
C LEU A 122 -9.14 6.32 -11.14
N ALA A 123 -10.41 5.93 -11.22
CA ALA A 123 -11.51 6.54 -10.47
C ALA A 123 -11.20 6.68 -8.98
N GLN A 124 -10.68 5.62 -8.33
CA GLN A 124 -10.31 5.69 -6.91
C GLN A 124 -9.24 6.74 -6.63
N ALA A 125 -8.15 6.75 -7.42
CA ALA A 125 -7.06 7.71 -7.22
C ALA A 125 -7.54 9.16 -7.40
N MET A 126 -8.39 9.41 -8.40
CA MET A 126 -9.00 10.72 -8.63
C MET A 126 -9.96 11.12 -7.49
N MET A 127 -10.77 10.19 -6.97
CA MET A 127 -11.67 10.44 -5.83
C MET A 127 -10.89 10.78 -4.55
N TYR A 128 -9.71 10.21 -4.36
CA TYR A 128 -8.81 10.57 -3.26
C TYR A 128 -8.01 11.87 -3.51
N GLY A 129 -8.25 12.57 -4.62
CA GLY A 129 -7.65 13.88 -4.90
C GLY A 129 -6.27 13.84 -5.58
N ALA A 130 -5.87 12.72 -6.18
CA ALA A 130 -4.60 12.65 -6.90
C ALA A 130 -4.58 13.54 -8.15
N ILE A 131 -3.48 14.25 -8.33
CA ILE A 131 -3.19 15.01 -9.55
C ILE A 131 -2.65 14.02 -10.59
N THR A 132 -3.45 13.77 -11.63
CA THR A 132 -3.10 12.84 -12.68
C THR A 132 -2.36 13.56 -13.81
N LEU A 133 -1.13 13.12 -14.08
CA LEU A 133 -0.26 13.69 -15.12
C LEU A 133 -0.16 12.70 -16.28
N GLN A 134 -0.61 13.14 -17.45
CA GLN A 134 -0.45 12.36 -18.69
C GLN A 134 0.89 12.71 -19.32
N ILE A 135 1.71 11.69 -19.56
CA ILE A 135 3.00 11.83 -20.23
C ILE A 135 2.90 11.34 -21.67
N ARG A 136 3.45 12.14 -22.58
CA ARG A 136 3.67 11.73 -23.97
C ARG A 136 4.92 10.87 -24.00
N GLY A 137 4.75 9.56 -24.15
CA GLY A 137 5.87 8.62 -24.06
C GLY A 137 5.52 7.31 -23.38
N ASN A 138 6.56 6.51 -23.12
CA ASN A 138 6.45 5.25 -22.38
C ASN A 138 6.68 5.46 -20.86
N PHE A 139 6.50 4.39 -20.09
CA PHE A 139 6.60 4.42 -18.63
C PHE A 139 7.98 4.87 -18.13
N ASP A 140 9.05 4.47 -18.81
CA ASP A 140 10.43 4.72 -18.39
C ASP A 140 10.78 6.20 -18.57
N GLU A 141 10.36 6.82 -19.67
CA GLU A 141 10.50 8.26 -19.91
C GLU A 141 9.77 9.08 -18.84
N GLY A 142 8.58 8.63 -18.43
CA GLY A 142 7.85 9.20 -17.31
C GLY A 142 8.61 9.13 -16.00
N MET A 143 9.27 8.01 -15.75
CA MET A 143 9.98 7.80 -14.50
C MET A 143 11.29 8.57 -14.43
N GLU A 144 11.92 8.83 -15.58
CA GLU A 144 13.06 9.73 -15.65
C GLU A 144 12.67 11.18 -15.31
N LEU A 145 11.57 11.68 -15.87
CA LEU A 145 11.00 12.98 -15.51
C LEU A 145 10.69 13.08 -14.01
N VAL A 146 10.14 12.02 -13.42
CA VAL A 146 9.82 11.98 -12.00
C VAL A 146 11.07 12.08 -11.13
N LYS A 147 12.14 11.37 -11.49
CA LYS A 147 13.42 11.44 -10.76
C LYS A 147 14.01 12.85 -10.83
N GLN A 148 13.99 13.47 -12.00
CA GLN A 148 14.48 14.85 -12.18
C GLN A 148 13.69 15.85 -11.32
N VAL A 149 12.36 15.68 -11.20
CA VAL A 149 11.53 16.51 -10.31
C VAL A 149 11.86 16.24 -8.83
N ALA A 150 12.06 14.98 -8.45
CA ALA A 150 12.40 14.61 -7.08
C ALA A 150 13.77 15.15 -6.61
N GLU A 151 14.71 15.43 -7.53
CA GLU A 151 15.97 16.11 -7.20
C GLU A 151 15.79 17.59 -6.81
N HIS A 152 14.70 18.23 -7.27
CA HIS A 152 14.48 19.66 -7.15
C HIS A 152 13.25 20.01 -6.27
N ALA A 153 12.49 19.01 -5.82
CA ALA A 153 11.28 19.18 -5.04
C ALA A 153 11.17 18.07 -3.98
N PRO A 154 10.53 18.33 -2.83
CA PRO A 154 10.34 17.35 -1.75
C PRO A 154 9.28 16.29 -2.12
N VAL A 155 9.59 15.47 -3.13
CA VAL A 155 8.70 14.48 -3.73
C VAL A 155 9.31 13.08 -3.62
N THR A 156 8.60 12.15 -2.99
CA THR A 156 9.06 10.75 -2.87
C THR A 156 8.39 9.83 -3.89
N ILE A 157 9.20 9.01 -4.57
CA ILE A 157 8.72 7.96 -5.47
C ILE A 157 8.22 6.76 -4.63
N VAL A 158 6.96 6.37 -4.82
CA VAL A 158 6.31 5.26 -4.10
C VAL A 158 5.95 4.07 -5.00
N ASN A 159 6.64 3.92 -6.13
CA ASN A 159 6.58 2.72 -6.96
C ASN A 159 7.20 1.50 -6.23
N SER A 160 7.15 0.32 -6.85
CA SER A 160 7.69 -0.93 -6.27
C SER A 160 9.19 -0.89 -5.94
N ILE A 161 9.95 0.04 -6.53
CA ILE A 161 11.36 0.26 -6.21
C ILE A 161 11.57 0.85 -4.81
N ASN A 162 10.53 1.44 -4.21
CA ASN A 162 10.63 2.01 -2.86
C ASN A 162 10.78 0.87 -1.82
N PRO A 163 11.89 0.81 -1.06
CA PRO A 163 12.20 -0.32 -0.20
C PRO A 163 11.20 -0.48 0.96
N PHE A 164 10.58 0.61 1.41
CA PHE A 164 9.62 0.58 2.51
C PHE A 164 8.32 -0.13 2.15
N ARG A 165 7.99 -0.23 0.86
CA ARG A 165 6.81 -1.00 0.43
C ARG A 165 6.92 -2.47 0.77
N LEU A 166 8.11 -3.04 0.59
CA LEU A 166 8.37 -4.44 0.94
C LEU A 166 8.37 -4.63 2.47
N GLN A 167 8.88 -3.65 3.22
CA GLN A 167 8.83 -3.67 4.69
C GLN A 167 7.39 -3.73 5.20
N GLY A 168 6.48 -2.96 4.62
CA GLY A 168 5.07 -3.03 4.98
C GLY A 168 4.39 -4.32 4.50
N GLN A 169 4.67 -4.76 3.27
CA GLN A 169 4.05 -5.95 2.68
C GLN A 169 4.42 -7.26 3.39
N LYS A 170 5.65 -7.38 3.94
CA LYS A 170 6.07 -8.60 4.67
C LYS A 170 5.18 -8.90 5.89
N THR A 171 4.50 -7.89 6.43
CA THR A 171 3.57 -8.06 7.58
C THR A 171 2.41 -9.00 7.27
N ALA A 172 2.04 -9.17 6.00
CA ALA A 172 1.05 -10.18 5.62
C ALA A 172 1.49 -11.60 6.02
N ALA A 173 2.80 -11.90 5.92
CA ALA A 173 3.36 -13.17 6.35
C ALA A 173 3.33 -13.31 7.88
N PHE A 174 3.60 -12.23 8.62
CA PHE A 174 3.52 -12.23 10.09
C PHE A 174 2.11 -12.59 10.54
N GLU A 175 1.09 -11.94 9.98
CA GLU A 175 -0.31 -12.24 10.29
C GLU A 175 -0.69 -13.69 9.98
N ILE A 176 -0.21 -14.25 8.87
CA ILE A 176 -0.47 -15.66 8.52
C ILE A 176 0.15 -16.59 9.55
N VAL A 177 1.41 -16.35 9.93
CA VAL A 177 2.12 -17.17 10.93
C VAL A 177 1.45 -17.07 12.30
N GLU A 178 1.02 -15.87 12.70
CA GLU A 178 0.29 -15.65 13.95
C GLU A 178 -1.06 -16.37 13.98
N GLU A 179 -1.84 -16.30 12.88
CA GLU A 179 -3.17 -16.91 12.82
C GLU A 179 -3.11 -18.44 12.71
N LEU A 180 -2.08 -19.00 12.08
CA LEU A 180 -1.85 -20.44 12.00
C LEU A 180 -1.09 -21.02 13.20
N GLY A 181 -0.40 -20.18 13.97
CA GLY A 181 0.54 -20.60 15.03
C GLY A 181 1.81 -21.28 14.52
N ARG A 182 2.06 -21.29 13.20
CA ARG A 182 3.24 -21.87 12.54
C ARG A 182 3.46 -21.30 11.15
N ALA A 183 4.66 -21.49 10.59
CA ALA A 183 4.88 -21.29 9.16
C ALA A 183 4.06 -22.32 8.34
N PRO A 184 3.38 -21.90 7.25
CA PRO A 184 2.54 -22.78 6.44
C PRO A 184 3.33 -23.89 5.75
#